data_AF-A0A0T5ZCW6-F1
#
_entry.id   AF-A0A0T5ZCW6-F1
#
_cell.length_a   1.000
_cell.length_b   1.000
_cell.length_c   1.000
_cell.angle_alpha   90.00
_cell.angle_beta   90.00
_cell.angle_gamma   90.00
#
_symmetry.space_group_name_H-M   'P 1'
#
loop_
_entity.id
_entity.type
_entity.pdbx_description
1 polymer ?
#
loop_
_entity_poly.entity_id
_entity_poly.type
_entity_poly.pdbx_seq_one_letter_code
_entity_poly.pdbx_strand_id
1 'polypeptide(L)'
;MAMRVATNLMLPADLVAEIDEVAGRRNRSHFIEEAARAKLKREQLRLAIERSAGAWKAEDYPEFATPEMVVEWVRARRAEVTDPGPEA
;
A
#
# COMPACT_ATOMS: atom_id res chain seq x y z
N MET A 1 5.90 12.71 19.57
CA MET A 1 6.98 12.74 18.56
C MET A 1 7.53 11.32 18.41
N ALA A 2 7.69 10.83 17.19
CA ALA A 2 8.35 9.54 16.97
C ALA A 2 9.85 9.63 17.30
N MET A 3 10.42 8.57 17.86
CA MET A 3 11.85 8.49 18.17
C MET A 3 12.66 8.46 16.88
N ARG A 4 13.66 9.33 16.75
CA ARG A 4 14.57 9.40 15.60
C ARG A 4 15.91 8.76 15.94
N VAL A 5 16.46 8.00 14.99
CA VAL A 5 17.77 7.35 15.10
C VAL A 5 18.69 7.93 14.03
N ALA A 6 19.88 8.38 14.42
CA ALA A 6 20.88 8.86 13.48
C ALA A 6 21.38 7.69 12.61
N THR A 7 21.29 7.84 11.29
CA THR A 7 21.69 6.82 10.31
C THR A 7 22.67 7.45 9.33
N ASN A 8 23.87 6.88 9.20
CA ASN A 8 24.86 7.33 8.21
C ASN A 8 24.60 6.60 6.88
N LEU A 9 24.46 7.36 5.79
CA LEU A 9 24.19 6.86 4.45
C LEU A 9 25.27 7.37 3.50
N MET A 10 25.93 6.45 2.80
CA MET A 10 26.84 6.80 1.71
C MET A 10 26.05 6.86 0.41
N LEU A 11 25.98 8.03 -0.20
CA LEU A 11 25.28 8.28 -1.45
C LEU A 11 26.24 8.93 -2.47
N PRO A 12 26.02 8.72 -3.77
CA PRO A 12 26.72 9.45 -4.82
C PRO A 12 26.60 10.98 -4.63
N ALA A 13 27.69 11.71 -4.90
CA ALA A 13 27.76 13.14 -4.63
C ALA A 13 26.81 13.96 -5.51
N ASP A 14 26.63 13.55 -6.75
CA ASP A 14 25.65 14.05 -7.71
C ASP A 14 24.22 13.90 -7.19
N LEU A 15 23.86 12.71 -6.70
CA LEU A 15 22.53 12.47 -6.13
C LEU A 15 22.27 13.37 -4.90
N VAL A 16 23.28 13.56 -4.05
CA VAL A 16 23.15 14.46 -2.89
C VAL A 16 22.95 15.91 -3.34
N ALA A 17 23.60 16.33 -4.42
CA ALA A 17 23.40 17.67 -4.99
C ALA A 17 21.99 17.84 -5.55
N GLU A 18 21.47 16.85 -6.28
CA GLU A 18 20.09 16.88 -6.78
C GLU A 18 19.07 16.95 -5.64
N ILE A 19 19.28 16.17 -4.58
CA ILE A 19 18.43 16.22 -3.38
C ILE A 19 18.51 17.61 -2.71
N ASP A 20 19.69 18.22 -2.67
CA ASP A 20 19.86 19.57 -2.12
C ASP A 20 19.10 20.63 -2.90
N GLU A 21 19.08 20.52 -4.24
CA GLU A 21 18.34 21.45 -5.10
C GLU A 21 16.84 21.38 -4.87
N VAL A 22 16.30 20.15 -4.67
CA VAL A 22 14.86 19.92 -4.49
C VAL A 22 14.41 20.15 -3.04
N ALA A 23 15.10 19.56 -2.07
CA ALA A 23 14.69 19.53 -0.67
C ALA A 23 15.33 20.65 0.16
N GLY A 24 16.49 21.15 -0.26
CA GLY A 24 17.35 22.02 0.54
C GLY A 24 18.26 21.24 1.51
N ARG A 25 19.44 21.81 1.78
CA ARG A 25 20.53 21.17 2.55
C ARG A 25 20.15 20.65 3.95
N ARG A 26 19.12 21.23 4.60
CA ARG A 26 18.68 20.86 5.96
C ARG A 26 17.55 19.84 5.99
N ASN A 27 16.97 19.49 4.84
CA ASN A 27 15.77 18.64 4.74
C ASN A 27 16.05 17.27 4.13
N ARG A 28 17.32 16.92 3.91
CA ARG A 28 17.71 15.61 3.33
C ARG A 28 17.11 14.43 4.09
N SER A 29 17.15 14.44 5.42
CA SER A 29 16.60 13.34 6.23
C SER A 29 15.09 13.18 6.03
N HIS A 30 14.36 14.29 5.91
CA HIS A 30 12.92 14.26 5.63
C HIS A 30 12.65 13.76 4.20
N PHE A 31 13.41 14.24 3.21
CA PHE A 31 13.28 13.79 1.83
C PHE A 31 13.53 12.28 1.68
N ILE A 32 14.61 11.79 2.31
CA ILE A 32 14.96 10.36 2.31
C ILE A 32 13.92 9.54 3.07
N GLU A 33 13.39 10.04 4.19
CA GLU A 33 12.31 9.38 4.92
C GLU A 33 11.07 9.17 4.03
N GLU A 34 10.60 10.23 3.37
CA GLU A 34 9.43 10.14 2.48
C GLU A 34 9.67 9.19 1.30
N ALA A 35 10.84 9.27 0.66
CA ALA A 35 11.22 8.38 -0.42
C ALA A 35 11.28 6.91 0.03
N ALA A 36 11.87 6.65 1.21
CA ALA A 36 11.97 5.32 1.79
C ALA A 36 10.58 4.76 2.14
N ARG A 37 9.69 5.56 2.74
CA ARG A 37 8.30 5.17 3.02
C ARG A 37 7.55 4.79 1.75
N ALA A 38 7.67 5.60 0.70
CA ALA A 38 7.03 5.34 -0.59
C ALA A 38 7.55 4.03 -1.21
N LYS A 39 8.86 3.80 -1.20
CA LYS A 39 9.47 2.57 -1.72
C LYS A 39 9.06 1.34 -0.89
N LEU A 40 9.12 1.43 0.43
CA LEU A 40 8.70 0.35 1.33
C LEU A 40 7.25 -0.04 1.12
N LYS A 41 6.33 0.93 0.94
CA LYS A 41 4.93 0.63 0.65
C LYS A 41 4.76 -0.18 -0.63
N ARG A 42 5.51 0.16 -1.69
CA ARG A 42 5.49 -0.57 -2.97
C ARG A 42 6.05 -1.99 -2.80
N GLU A 43 7.15 -2.15 -2.07
CA GLU A 43 7.75 -3.46 -1.82
C GLU A 43 6.84 -4.36 -0.96
N GLN A 44 6.19 -3.79 0.06
CA GLN A 44 5.22 -4.52 0.87
C GLN A 44 4.04 -5.00 0.03
N LEU A 45 3.52 -4.17 -0.88
CA LEU A 45 2.47 -4.57 -1.81
C LEU A 45 2.95 -5.70 -2.74
N ARG A 46 4.15 -5.57 -3.33
CA ARG A 46 4.74 -6.62 -4.17
C ARG A 46 4.82 -7.95 -3.42
N LEU A 47 5.37 -7.94 -2.21
CA LEU A 47 5.48 -9.12 -1.37
C LEU A 47 4.11 -9.70 -0.98
N ALA A 48 3.11 -8.84 -0.73
CA ALA A 48 1.76 -9.30 -0.44
C ALA A 48 1.14 -10.02 -1.64
N ILE A 49 1.27 -9.46 -2.84
CA ILE A 49 0.79 -10.08 -4.09
C ILE A 49 1.48 -11.43 -4.33
N GLU A 50 2.80 -11.50 -4.17
CA GLU A 50 3.56 -12.74 -4.34
C GLU A 50 3.12 -13.82 -3.33
N ARG A 51 2.91 -13.43 -2.07
CA ARG A 51 2.49 -14.35 -1.01
C ARG A 51 1.04 -14.80 -1.14
N SER A 52 0.17 -13.97 -1.72
CA SER A 52 -1.24 -14.29 -1.94
C SER A 52 -1.51 -14.94 -3.29
N ALA A 53 -0.48 -15.15 -4.12
CA ALA A 53 -0.62 -15.85 -5.39
C ALA A 53 -1.22 -17.25 -5.17
N GLY A 54 -2.34 -17.53 -5.83
CA GLY A 54 -3.08 -18.78 -5.68
C GLY A 54 -3.95 -18.90 -4.42
N ALA A 55 -4.02 -17.85 -3.57
CA ALA A 55 -4.97 -17.79 -2.47
C ALA A 55 -6.43 -17.66 -2.94
N TRP A 56 -6.63 -17.29 -4.21
CA TRP A 56 -7.93 -17.22 -4.87
C TRP A 56 -7.95 -18.17 -6.07
N LYS A 57 -8.89 -19.09 -6.09
CA LYS A 57 -9.10 -20.04 -7.19
C LYS A 57 -10.52 -19.89 -7.73
N ALA A 58 -10.67 -19.89 -9.05
CA ALA A 58 -11.98 -19.67 -9.67
C ALA A 58 -12.98 -20.77 -9.30
N GLU A 59 -12.50 -21.98 -9.07
CA GLU A 59 -13.29 -23.16 -8.69
C GLU A 59 -13.93 -23.00 -7.30
N ASP A 60 -13.31 -22.23 -6.41
CA ASP A 60 -13.82 -21.98 -5.05
C ASP A 60 -14.94 -20.93 -5.03
N TYR A 61 -15.14 -20.18 -6.14
CA TYR A 61 -16.09 -19.06 -6.23
C TYR A 61 -16.91 -19.07 -7.54
N PRO A 62 -17.79 -20.07 -7.72
CA PRO A 62 -18.63 -20.17 -8.92
C PRO A 62 -19.57 -18.97 -9.10
N GLU A 63 -19.92 -18.25 -8.03
CA GLU A 63 -20.72 -17.01 -8.08
C GLU A 63 -20.03 -15.87 -8.84
N PHE A 64 -18.74 -16.00 -9.16
CA PHE A 64 -17.97 -15.02 -9.94
C PHE A 64 -17.58 -15.52 -11.34
N ALA A 65 -18.21 -16.59 -11.82
CA ALA A 65 -17.87 -17.21 -13.11
C ALA A 65 -18.12 -16.28 -14.32
N THR A 66 -19.04 -15.31 -14.22
CA THR A 66 -19.33 -14.33 -15.28
C THR A 66 -19.42 -12.91 -14.73
N PRO A 67 -19.17 -11.88 -15.56
CA PRO A 67 -19.37 -10.48 -15.17
C PRO A 67 -20.77 -10.19 -14.62
N GLU A 68 -21.81 -10.78 -15.22
CA GLU A 68 -23.21 -10.61 -14.79
C GLU A 68 -23.43 -11.16 -13.38
N MET A 69 -22.86 -12.33 -13.07
CA MET A 69 -22.97 -12.93 -11.74
C MET A 69 -22.21 -12.12 -10.68
N VAL A 70 -21.05 -11.55 -11.03
CA VAL A 70 -20.34 -10.61 -10.15
C VAL A 70 -21.20 -9.38 -9.87
N VAL A 71 -21.86 -8.82 -10.89
CA VAL A 71 -22.76 -7.66 -10.72
C VAL A 71 -23.93 -7.99 -9.80
N GLU A 72 -24.57 -9.14 -9.98
CA GLU A 72 -25.67 -9.57 -9.11
C GLU A 72 -25.20 -9.82 -7.66
N TRP A 73 -24.02 -10.43 -7.48
CA TRP A 73 -23.42 -10.59 -6.15
C TRP A 73 -23.16 -9.23 -5.49
N VAL A 74 -22.59 -8.26 -6.20
CA VAL A 74 -22.35 -6.90 -5.68
C VAL A 74 -23.67 -6.22 -5.30
N ARG A 75 -24.72 -6.38 -6.12
CA ARG A 75 -26.07 -5.84 -5.83
C ARG A 75 -26.64 -6.44 -4.55
N ALA A 76 -26.59 -7.77 -4.42
CA ALA A 76 -27.07 -8.46 -3.22
C ALA A 76 -26.31 -8.00 -1.97
N ARG A 77 -24.97 -7.88 -2.05
CA ARG A 77 -24.14 -7.38 -0.94
C ARG A 77 -24.44 -5.94 -0.52
N ARG A 78 -24.82 -5.07 -1.45
CA ARG A 78 -25.20 -3.69 -1.12
C ARG A 78 -26.61 -3.58 -0.55
N ALA A 79 -27.49 -4.51 -0.90
CA ALA A 79 -28.84 -4.59 -0.37
C ALA A 79 -28.90 -5.28 1.01
N GLU A 80 -27.77 -5.86 1.46
CA GLU A 80 -27.64 -6.48 2.77
C GLU A 80 -27.89 -5.43 3.87
N VAL A 81 -28.96 -5.61 4.63
CA VAL A 81 -29.25 -4.78 5.82
C VAL A 81 -28.29 -5.24 6.91
N THR A 82 -27.24 -4.44 7.13
CA THR A 82 -26.33 -4.68 8.24
C THR A 82 -27.05 -4.27 9.53
N ASP A 83 -27.34 -5.23 10.40
CA ASP A 83 -27.73 -4.95 11.78
C ASP A 83 -26.54 -4.27 12.46
N PRO A 84 -26.65 -2.98 12.84
CA PRO A 84 -25.53 -2.24 13.41
C PRO A 84 -25.26 -2.67 14.86
N GLY A 85 -26.04 -3.61 15.41
CA GLY A 85 -25.93 -4.10 16.77
C GLY A 85 -26.74 -3.25 17.74
N PRO A 86 -26.88 -3.70 19.01
CA PRO A 86 -27.76 -3.07 19.99
C PRO A 86 -27.33 -1.69 20.48
N GLU A 87 -26.13 -1.21 20.12
CA GLU A 87 -25.54 0.04 20.62
C GLU A 87 -25.40 1.13 19.53
N ALA A 88 -26.02 0.95 18.36
CA ALA A 88 -25.95 1.90 17.25
C ALA A 88 -27.03 2.98 17.26
#